data_AF-A0A1I3BV81-F1
#
_entry.id   AF-A0A1I3BV81-F1
#
_cell.length_a   1.000
_cell.length_b   1.000
_cell.length_c   1.000
_cell.angle_alpha   90.00
_cell.angle_beta   90.00
_cell.angle_gamma   90.00
#
_symmetry.space_group_name_H-M   'P 1'
#
loop_
_entity.id
_entity.type
_entity.pdbx_description
1 polymer ?
#
loop_
_entity_poly.entity_id
_entity_poly.type
_entity_poly.pdbx_seq_one_letter_code
_entity_poly.pdbx_strand_id
1 'polypeptide(L)'
;MTELLTLYWPKLISGAWFVILNLIFMAYYGGQKKYLLERFVSGIFISPSFVSIIGEQIVIRIYQYLILTLKFNDKNSLIFIVLNITFDALFIFIGGMIFTYCTGMDQYLGATIYMQFVCIERLALIVSVSYAGYVIVFFILQAIVFLSLRKDMPFLYKTDAVNWKNVFIYLVGLFYVLDLLYASYFLFPELGTEVLNMQSVFWLYSVAIISSLFALGYERIAIAVAKEYDSKILYFKKLQTSQENIIVKLTEISEAKSGETGQHVRRVAEYSRLIAQSLNLSYKEVETIKIAAMMHDLGKLLISSDIIEKTEKLTDEEYKIMQQHAQYGWDIMSNSDGEIMEMARIIALEHHEKWDGTGYPQGLKGGNISIYAQIVSVADVFDALTSTRSYKEAWSLEAARTEILNQRGKQFSPTVVDAFIRCFDEIKEIKNIYLD
;
A
#
# COMPACT_ATOMS: atom_id res chain seq x y z
N MET A 1 8.12 22.63 45.61
CA MET A 1 7.45 23.02 44.34
C MET A 1 8.26 24.10 43.63
N THR A 2 8.66 25.17 44.34
CA THR A 2 9.53 26.25 43.86
C THR A 2 10.88 25.78 43.30
N GLU A 3 11.60 24.88 43.99
CA GLU A 3 12.91 24.35 43.52
C GLU A 3 12.80 23.50 42.24
N LEU A 4 11.72 22.73 42.11
CA LEU A 4 11.49 21.86 40.96
C LEU A 4 11.13 22.67 39.71
N LEU A 5 10.38 23.76 39.89
CA LEU A 5 10.10 24.72 38.83
C LEU A 5 11.35 25.47 38.39
N THR A 6 12.22 25.88 39.32
CA THR A 6 13.48 26.56 38.97
C THR A 6 14.46 25.67 38.21
N LEU A 7 14.45 24.35 38.45
CA LEU A 7 15.34 23.42 37.79
C LEU A 7 14.83 22.99 36.41
N TYR A 8 13.51 22.76 36.28
CA TYR A 8 12.93 22.12 35.10
C TYR A 8 12.12 23.06 34.18
N TRP A 9 12.03 24.37 34.46
CA TRP A 9 11.34 25.31 33.58
C TRP A 9 11.72 25.21 32.09
N PRO A 10 12.98 24.93 31.67
CA PRO A 10 13.30 24.83 30.25
C PRO A 10 12.67 23.61 29.60
N LYS A 11 12.71 22.45 30.28
CA LYS A 11 12.05 21.21 29.85
C LYS A 11 10.52 21.37 29.82
N LEU A 12 9.95 22.14 30.75
CA LEU A 12 8.51 22.43 30.74
C LEU A 12 8.09 23.28 29.52
N ILE A 13 8.95 24.20 29.07
CA ILE A 13 8.70 24.97 27.83
C ILE A 13 8.74 24.06 26.60
N SER A 14 9.74 23.18 26.48
CA SER A 14 9.81 22.25 25.35
C SER A 14 8.64 21.26 25.34
N GLY A 15 8.21 20.80 26.52
CA GLY A 15 7.02 19.96 26.68
C GLY A 15 5.73 20.68 26.28
N ALA A 16 5.55 21.94 26.69
CA ALA A 16 4.40 22.74 26.27
C ALA A 16 4.41 22.97 24.74
N TRP A 17 5.58 23.22 24.16
CA TRP A 17 5.73 23.36 22.71
C TRP A 17 5.36 22.09 21.94
N PHE A 18 5.80 20.92 22.42
CA PHE A 18 5.44 19.62 21.84
C PHE A 18 3.91 19.48 21.69
N VAL A 19 3.15 19.83 22.73
CA VAL A 19 1.69 19.74 22.71
C VAL A 19 1.09 20.71 21.70
N ILE A 20 1.54 21.97 21.69
CA ILE A 20 1.06 22.99 20.76
C ILE A 20 1.30 22.55 19.31
N LEU A 21 2.52 22.10 19.01
CA LEU A 21 2.91 21.71 17.66
C LEU A 21 2.06 20.52 17.17
N ASN A 22 1.91 19.48 18.00
CA ASN A 22 1.11 18.31 17.65
C ASN A 22 -0.37 18.64 17.42
N LEU A 23 -0.93 19.58 18.19
CA LEU A 23 -2.31 20.04 17.96
C LEU A 23 -2.46 20.82 16.67
N ILE A 24 -1.49 21.68 16.33
CA ILE A 24 -1.48 22.38 15.04
C ILE A 24 -1.41 21.36 13.91
N PHE A 25 -0.53 20.37 14.00
CA PHE A 25 -0.42 19.31 12.98
C PHE A 25 -1.72 18.49 12.85
N MET A 26 -2.31 18.05 13.96
CA MET A 26 -3.57 17.31 13.96
C MET A 26 -4.74 18.15 13.42
N ALA A 27 -4.81 19.44 13.75
CA ALA A 27 -5.89 20.31 13.30
C ALA A 27 -5.78 20.67 11.81
N TYR A 28 -4.55 20.89 11.32
CA TYR A 28 -4.31 21.33 9.95
C TYR A 28 -4.31 20.17 8.95
N TYR A 29 -3.70 19.04 9.31
CA TYR A 29 -3.56 17.89 8.42
C TYR A 29 -4.55 16.77 8.77
N GLY A 30 -4.82 16.50 10.04
CA GLY A 30 -5.58 15.34 10.54
C GLY A 30 -7.10 15.35 10.32
N GLY A 31 -7.71 16.48 9.96
CA GLY A 31 -9.17 16.61 9.73
C GLY A 31 -10.09 16.35 10.94
N GLN A 32 -9.59 15.76 12.03
CA GLN A 32 -10.32 15.46 13.26
C GLN A 32 -10.25 16.61 14.26
N LYS A 33 -11.32 17.39 14.36
CA LYS A 33 -11.46 18.49 15.35
C LYS A 33 -12.03 18.04 16.70
N LYS A 34 -12.39 16.75 16.84
CA LYS A 34 -13.05 16.21 18.03
C LYS A 34 -12.00 15.86 19.11
N TYR A 35 -12.28 16.20 20.36
CA TYR A 35 -11.44 15.94 21.54
C TYR A 35 -10.06 16.64 21.58
N LEU A 36 -9.92 17.80 20.94
CA LEU A 36 -8.66 18.57 20.93
C LEU A 36 -8.23 19.02 22.33
N LEU A 37 -9.18 19.31 23.23
CA LEU A 37 -8.90 19.75 24.59
C LEU A 37 -8.41 18.59 25.47
N GLU A 38 -9.06 17.42 25.38
CA GLU A 38 -8.66 16.20 26.08
C GLU A 38 -7.29 15.70 25.57
N ARG A 39 -7.02 15.86 24.28
CA ARG A 39 -5.70 15.60 23.65
C ARG A 39 -4.63 16.64 24.06
N PHE A 40 -5.02 17.90 24.28
CA PHE A 40 -4.12 18.92 24.84
C PHE A 40 -3.72 18.59 26.29
N VAL A 41 -4.70 18.29 27.14
CA VAL A 41 -4.47 18.00 28.57
C VAL A 41 -3.67 16.71 28.74
N SER A 42 -4.02 15.64 28.02
CA SER A 42 -3.23 14.39 28.03
C SER A 42 -1.82 14.60 27.44
N GLY A 43 -1.69 15.39 26.38
CA GLY A 43 -0.41 15.70 25.73
C GLY A 43 0.63 16.33 26.67
N ILE A 44 0.22 17.15 27.64
CA ILE A 44 1.15 17.75 28.62
C ILE A 44 1.80 16.66 29.47
N PHE A 45 1.01 15.73 30.00
CA PHE A 45 1.47 14.65 30.88
C PHE A 45 2.18 13.51 30.13
N ILE A 46 2.05 13.46 28.81
CA ILE A 46 2.68 12.45 27.96
C ILE A 46 3.91 13.02 27.22
N SER A 47 4.11 14.34 27.25
CA SER A 47 5.23 14.99 26.55
C SER A 47 6.59 14.38 26.94
N PRO A 48 7.53 14.25 25.99
CA PRO A 48 8.87 13.70 26.26
C PRO A 48 9.56 14.33 27.47
N SER A 49 9.45 15.65 27.59
CA SER A 49 10.05 16.44 28.64
C SER A 49 9.47 16.12 30.01
N PHE A 50 8.13 16.01 30.10
CA PHE A 50 7.46 15.69 31.36
C PHE A 50 7.76 14.25 31.81
N VAL A 51 7.70 13.31 30.87
CA VAL A 51 8.02 11.90 31.12
C VAL A 51 9.48 11.74 31.56
N SER A 52 10.42 12.45 30.93
CA SER A 52 11.83 12.44 31.33
C SER A 52 12.05 13.05 32.72
N ILE A 53 11.34 14.13 33.10
CA ILE A 53 11.41 14.69 34.47
C ILE A 53 10.96 13.67 35.51
N ILE A 54 9.85 12.97 35.26
CA ILE A 54 9.36 11.92 36.17
C ILE A 54 10.39 10.79 36.28
N GLY A 55 10.92 10.33 35.14
CA GLY A 55 11.93 9.28 35.12
C GLY A 55 13.18 9.65 35.93
N GLU A 56 13.70 10.86 35.73
CA GLU A 56 14.86 11.39 36.44
C GLU A 56 14.63 11.40 37.96
N GLN A 57 13.47 11.87 38.42
CA GLN A 57 13.13 11.91 39.85
C GLN A 57 12.99 10.53 40.47
N ILE A 58 12.45 9.55 39.73
CA ILE A 58 12.36 8.17 40.18
C ILE A 58 13.76 7.55 40.30
N VAL A 59 14.61 7.74 39.29
CA VAL A 59 15.99 7.24 39.28
C VAL A 59 16.79 7.80 40.45
N ILE A 60 16.72 9.11 40.70
CA ILE A 60 17.40 9.74 41.83
C ILE A 60 17.00 9.10 43.17
N ARG A 61 15.70 8.84 43.38
CA ARG A 61 15.21 8.20 44.61
C ARG A 61 15.66 6.75 44.74
N ILE A 62 15.61 5.99 43.66
CA ILE A 62 16.09 4.59 43.63
C ILE A 62 17.58 4.56 43.95
N TYR A 63 18.37 5.43 43.32
CA TYR A 63 19.81 5.53 43.54
C TYR A 63 20.16 5.90 44.98
N GLN A 64 19.48 6.89 45.57
CA GLN A 64 19.64 7.25 46.98
C GLN A 64 19.31 6.09 47.91
N TYR A 65 18.23 5.36 47.64
CA TYR A 65 17.85 4.17 48.41
C TYR A 65 18.91 3.06 48.32
N LEU A 66 19.46 2.81 47.13
CA LEU A 66 20.52 1.82 46.92
C LEU A 66 21.80 2.17 47.68
N ILE A 67 22.25 3.43 47.63
CA ILE A 67 23.42 3.89 48.40
C ILE A 67 23.19 3.67 49.90
N LEU A 68 22.03 4.07 50.43
CA LEU A 68 21.72 3.97 51.85
C LEU A 68 21.60 2.52 52.32
N THR A 69 21.00 1.65 51.51
CA THR A 69 20.71 0.26 51.89
C THR A 69 21.91 -0.67 51.69
N LEU A 70 22.62 -0.53 50.56
CA LEU A 70 23.73 -1.42 50.18
C LEU A 70 25.10 -0.90 50.65
N LYS A 71 25.17 0.32 51.20
CA LYS A 71 26.41 1.00 51.64
C LYS A 71 27.53 0.98 50.60
N PHE A 72 27.19 0.96 49.32
CA PHE A 72 28.16 0.97 48.23
C PHE A 72 28.69 2.38 48.00
N ASN A 73 30.00 2.51 47.74
CA ASN A 73 30.65 3.78 47.44
C ASN A 73 30.84 3.92 45.92
N ASP A 74 29.86 4.52 45.24
CA ASP A 74 29.90 4.74 43.79
C ASP A 74 30.75 5.99 43.45
N LYS A 75 32.08 5.86 43.57
CA LYS A 75 33.02 6.97 43.37
C LYS A 75 32.94 7.61 41.98
N ASN A 76 32.53 6.85 40.96
CA ASN A 76 32.48 7.30 39.57
C ASN A 76 31.04 7.46 39.05
N SER A 77 30.04 7.36 39.91
CA SER A 77 28.61 7.42 39.53
C SER A 77 28.22 6.43 38.43
N LEU A 78 28.92 5.30 38.29
CA LEU A 78 28.72 4.37 37.18
C LEU A 78 27.37 3.67 37.29
N ILE A 79 26.97 3.32 38.51
CA ILE A 79 25.67 2.69 38.79
C ILE A 79 24.56 3.71 38.51
N PHE A 80 24.76 4.97 38.92
CA PHE A 80 23.81 6.04 38.61
C PHE A 80 23.57 6.19 37.11
N ILE A 81 24.64 6.18 36.30
CA ILE A 81 24.53 6.36 34.85
C ILE A 81 23.82 5.18 34.19
N VAL A 82 24.16 3.94 34.55
CA VAL A 82 23.49 2.75 34.00
C VAL A 82 22.01 2.77 34.34
N LEU A 83 21.66 3.12 35.58
CA LEU A 83 20.26 3.28 35.99
C LEU A 83 19.58 4.40 35.20
N ASN A 84 20.24 5.55 35.03
CA ASN A 84 19.70 6.70 34.33
C ASN A 84 19.38 6.35 32.87
N ILE A 85 20.35 5.85 32.10
CA ILE A 85 20.16 5.47 30.69
C ILE A 85 19.05 4.41 30.54
N THR A 86 19.05 3.39 31.42
CA THR A 86 18.07 2.29 31.34
C THR A 86 16.65 2.77 31.61
N PHE A 87 16.46 3.55 32.68
CA PHE A 87 15.13 4.03 33.04
C PHE A 87 14.66 5.15 32.12
N ASP A 88 15.55 6.04 31.67
CA ASP A 88 15.20 7.09 30.72
C ASP A 88 14.71 6.50 29.40
N ALA A 89 15.42 5.49 28.86
CA ALA A 89 14.94 4.72 27.71
C ALA A 89 13.55 4.11 27.98
N LEU A 90 13.37 3.41 29.11
CA LEU A 90 12.10 2.77 29.48
C LEU A 90 10.95 3.78 29.51
N PHE A 91 11.13 4.93 30.18
CA PHE A 91 10.10 5.95 30.30
C PHE A 91 9.78 6.59 28.95
N ILE A 92 10.79 6.87 28.13
CA ILE A 92 10.60 7.43 26.78
C ILE A 92 9.82 6.46 25.89
N PHE A 93 10.14 5.16 25.89
CA PHE A 93 9.39 4.17 25.11
C PHE A 93 7.95 4.03 25.59
N ILE A 94 7.72 3.99 26.91
CA ILE A 94 6.37 3.98 27.49
C ILE A 94 5.61 5.25 27.08
N GLY A 95 6.24 6.42 27.17
CA GLY A 95 5.69 7.70 26.75
C GLY A 95 5.28 7.70 25.29
N GLY A 96 6.14 7.20 24.39
CA GLY A 96 5.85 7.08 22.96
C GLY A 96 4.70 6.13 22.64
N MET A 97 4.59 5.00 23.36
CA MET A 97 3.45 4.09 23.22
C MET A 97 2.14 4.74 23.65
N ILE A 98 2.13 5.40 24.81
CA ILE A 98 0.95 6.10 25.33
C ILE A 98 0.57 7.24 24.39
N PHE A 99 1.55 8.02 23.91
CA PHE A 99 1.32 9.10 22.94
C PHE A 99 0.62 8.57 21.69
N THR A 100 1.13 7.50 21.11
CA THR A 100 0.58 6.94 19.88
C THR A 100 -0.83 6.39 20.08
N TYR A 101 -1.08 5.74 21.21
CA TYR A 101 -2.41 5.28 21.59
C TYR A 101 -3.40 6.46 21.75
N CYS A 102 -2.98 7.55 22.40
CA CYS A 102 -3.84 8.72 22.63
C CYS A 102 -4.14 9.52 21.34
N THR A 103 -3.21 9.56 20.39
CA THR A 103 -3.40 10.24 19.11
C THR A 103 -4.14 9.41 18.08
N GLY A 104 -4.15 8.08 18.22
CA GLY A 104 -4.75 7.14 17.27
C GLY A 104 -3.98 7.06 15.95
N MET A 105 -2.71 7.47 15.95
CA MET A 105 -1.83 7.40 14.80
C MET A 105 -1.33 5.96 14.59
N ASP A 106 -0.81 5.66 13.40
CA ASP A 106 -0.05 4.43 13.19
C ASP A 106 1.05 4.27 14.25
N GLN A 107 1.23 3.04 14.74
CA GLN A 107 2.10 2.73 15.87
C GLN A 107 3.51 3.29 15.69
N TYR A 108 4.09 3.11 14.49
CA TYR A 108 5.46 3.54 14.22
C TYR A 108 5.54 5.02 13.85
N LEU A 109 4.52 5.57 13.19
CA LEU A 109 4.47 7.01 12.91
C LEU A 109 4.42 7.84 14.20
N GLY A 110 3.50 7.51 15.11
CA GLY A 110 3.38 8.21 16.40
C GLY A 110 4.66 8.10 17.24
N ALA A 111 5.23 6.90 17.30
CA ALA A 111 6.49 6.65 17.99
C ALA A 111 7.68 7.39 17.34
N THR A 112 7.71 7.51 16.02
CA THR A 112 8.75 8.27 15.29
C THR A 112 8.69 9.75 15.63
N ILE A 113 7.50 10.36 15.59
CA ILE A 113 7.32 11.78 15.97
C ILE A 113 7.78 12.00 17.41
N TYR A 114 7.38 11.11 18.32
CA TYR A 114 7.79 11.19 19.72
C TYR A 114 9.32 11.12 19.87
N MET A 115 9.95 10.13 19.24
CA MET A 115 11.40 9.95 19.29
C MET A 115 12.19 11.08 18.63
N GLN A 116 11.67 11.69 17.57
CA GLN A 116 12.29 12.84 16.92
C GLN A 116 12.37 14.02 17.91
N PHE A 117 11.30 14.27 18.66
CA PHE A 117 11.31 15.28 19.71
C PHE A 117 12.30 14.97 20.83
N VAL A 118 12.33 13.73 21.32
CA VAL A 118 13.31 13.27 22.32
C VAL A 118 14.75 13.54 21.85
N CYS A 119 15.07 13.17 20.61
CA CYS A 119 16.40 13.38 20.04
C CYS A 119 16.75 14.87 19.94
N ILE A 120 15.79 15.73 19.57
CA ILE A 120 15.99 17.18 19.52
C ILE A 120 16.24 17.75 20.93
N GLU A 121 15.51 17.29 21.95
CA GLU A 121 15.77 17.69 23.33
C GLU A 121 17.14 17.25 23.82
N ARG A 122 17.53 15.99 23.56
CA ARG A 122 18.86 15.48 23.93
C ARG A 122 19.98 16.23 23.23
N LEU A 123 19.84 16.52 21.94
CA LEU A 123 20.82 17.32 21.20
C LEU A 123 20.91 18.75 21.76
N ALA A 124 19.77 19.38 22.08
CA ALA A 124 19.74 20.71 22.68
C ALA A 124 20.45 20.72 24.05
N LEU A 125 20.23 19.70 24.89
CA LEU A 125 20.91 19.55 26.18
C LEU A 125 22.42 19.45 26.04
N ILE A 126 22.90 18.65 25.08
CA ILE A 126 24.34 18.48 24.83
C ILE A 126 24.97 19.81 24.38
N VAL A 127 24.35 20.50 23.42
CA VAL A 127 24.95 21.69 22.78
C VAL A 127 24.80 22.96 23.64
N SER A 128 23.89 22.96 24.62
CA SER A 128 23.63 24.12 25.47
C SER A 128 24.46 24.14 26.76
N VAL A 129 25.03 25.30 27.08
CA VAL A 129 25.76 25.53 28.34
C VAL A 129 24.86 26.14 29.43
N SER A 130 23.71 26.71 29.05
CA SER A 130 22.77 27.34 29.99
C SER A 130 21.33 26.95 29.68
N TYR A 131 20.47 27.08 30.68
CA TYR A 131 19.03 26.83 30.55
C TYR A 131 18.35 27.71 29.49
N ALA A 132 18.76 28.97 29.34
CA ALA A 132 18.27 29.84 28.27
C ALA A 132 18.79 29.39 26.90
N GLY A 133 20.07 28.97 26.84
CA GLY A 133 20.67 28.41 25.63
C GLY A 133 19.96 27.16 25.15
N TYR A 134 19.58 26.25 26.07
CA TYR A 134 18.80 25.05 25.76
C TYR A 134 17.52 25.39 24.99
N VAL A 135 16.72 26.33 25.52
CA VAL A 135 15.45 26.72 24.90
C VAL A 135 15.67 27.29 23.50
N ILE A 136 16.67 28.16 23.34
CA ILE A 136 17.00 28.76 22.04
C ILE A 136 17.41 27.68 21.02
N VAL A 137 18.34 26.80 21.41
CA VAL A 137 18.84 25.73 20.54
C VAL A 137 17.71 24.77 20.17
N PHE A 138 16.85 24.40 21.14
CA PHE A 138 15.69 23.55 20.90
C PHE A 138 14.77 24.13 19.81
N PHE A 139 14.41 25.41 19.89
CA PHE A 139 13.56 26.05 18.88
C PHE A 139 14.24 26.16 17.51
N ILE A 140 15.55 26.42 17.47
CA ILE A 140 16.32 26.43 16.21
C ILE A 140 16.28 25.05 15.55
N LEU A 141 16.56 23.99 16.32
CA LEU A 141 16.54 22.61 15.81
C LEU A 141 15.14 22.21 15.32
N GLN A 142 14.09 22.55 16.07
CA GLN A 142 12.70 22.34 15.64
C GLN A 142 12.39 23.07 14.33
N ALA A 143 12.84 24.31 14.18
CA ALA A 143 12.65 25.08 12.95
C ALA A 143 13.37 24.45 11.75
N ILE A 144 14.59 23.93 11.95
CA ILE A 144 15.35 23.23 10.90
C ILE A 144 14.60 21.98 10.43
N VAL A 145 14.13 21.14 11.36
CA VAL A 145 13.36 19.93 11.03
C VAL A 145 12.06 20.29 10.31
N PHE A 146 11.33 21.29 10.81
CA PHE A 146 10.11 21.76 10.18
C PHE A 146 10.35 22.24 8.74
N LEU A 147 11.35 23.09 8.51
CA LEU A 147 11.68 23.60 7.17
C LEU A 147 12.12 22.48 6.22
N SER A 148 12.83 21.47 6.75
CA SER A 148 13.24 20.29 6.01
C SER A 148 12.04 19.45 5.55
N LEU A 149 11.01 19.28 6.40
CA LEU A 149 9.87 18.40 6.11
C LEU A 149 8.66 19.12 5.49
N ARG A 150 8.59 20.46 5.58
CA ARG A 150 7.42 21.25 5.18
C ARG A 150 6.88 20.94 3.78
N LYS A 151 7.76 20.74 2.79
CA LYS A 151 7.36 20.44 1.41
C LYS A 151 6.81 19.02 1.24
N ASP A 152 7.14 18.12 2.15
CA ASP A 152 6.78 16.71 2.11
C ASP A 152 5.54 16.39 2.94
N MET A 153 5.13 17.27 3.87
CA MET A 153 3.95 17.10 4.71
C MET A 153 2.67 16.71 3.94
N PRO A 154 2.33 17.32 2.78
CA PRO A 154 1.13 16.92 2.04
C PRO A 154 1.18 15.48 1.50
N PHE A 155 2.38 14.98 1.21
CA PHE A 155 2.60 13.60 0.79
C PHE A 155 2.54 12.64 1.98
N LEU A 156 3.28 12.96 3.05
CA LEU A 156 3.35 12.15 4.27
C LEU A 156 1.99 11.88 4.91
N TYR A 157 1.04 12.80 4.77
CA TYR A 157 -0.30 12.64 5.32
C TYR A 157 -1.20 11.68 4.53
N LYS A 158 -0.92 11.50 3.23
CA LYS A 158 -1.78 10.72 2.32
C LYS A 158 -1.24 9.32 2.03
N THR A 159 0.04 9.11 2.31
CA THR A 159 0.75 7.89 1.93
C THR A 159 0.93 6.98 3.13
N ASP A 160 0.75 5.68 2.89
CA ASP A 160 1.16 4.61 3.80
C ASP A 160 2.48 3.96 3.33
N ALA A 161 3.11 4.49 2.28
CA ALA A 161 4.28 3.89 1.65
C ALA A 161 5.59 4.11 2.42
N VAL A 162 5.61 5.05 3.37
CA VAL A 162 6.80 5.31 4.19
C VAL A 162 6.93 4.21 5.24
N ASN A 163 8.07 3.51 5.24
CA ASN A 163 8.38 2.51 6.25
C ASN A 163 8.86 3.18 7.55
N TRP A 164 7.90 3.65 8.36
CA TRP A 164 8.15 4.33 9.63
C TRP A 164 8.90 3.48 10.65
N LYS A 165 8.79 2.15 10.60
CA LYS A 165 9.55 1.24 11.47
C LYS A 165 11.05 1.44 11.31
N ASN A 166 11.54 1.57 10.07
CA ASN A 166 12.97 1.74 9.82
C ASN A 166 13.47 3.11 10.27
N VAL A 167 12.67 4.17 10.03
CA VAL A 167 12.96 5.52 10.52
C VAL A 167 13.03 5.55 12.05
N PHE A 168 12.05 4.91 12.71
CA PHE A 168 12.01 4.78 14.16
C PHE A 168 13.26 4.08 14.72
N ILE A 169 13.67 2.94 14.14
CA ILE A 169 14.88 2.22 14.58
C ILE A 169 16.13 3.10 14.48
N TYR A 170 16.24 3.91 13.42
CA TYR A 170 17.35 4.84 13.25
C TYR A 170 17.34 5.93 14.34
N LEU A 171 16.17 6.48 14.67
CA LEU A 171 16.02 7.45 15.76
C LEU A 171 16.31 6.86 17.14
N VAL A 172 15.97 5.58 17.38
CA VAL A 172 16.37 4.87 18.60
C VAL A 172 17.90 4.77 18.69
N GLY A 173 18.56 4.44 17.57
CA GLY A 173 20.03 4.45 17.51
C GLY A 173 20.62 5.84 17.81
N LEU A 174 20.07 6.89 17.21
CA LEU A 174 20.46 8.27 17.50
C LEU A 174 20.25 8.63 18.97
N PHE A 175 19.11 8.27 19.55
CA PHE A 175 18.80 8.52 20.95
C PHE A 175 19.89 7.96 21.87
N TYR A 176 20.26 6.68 21.72
CA TYR A 176 21.32 6.09 22.54
C TYR A 176 22.69 6.76 22.35
N VAL A 177 23.02 7.16 21.13
CA VAL A 177 24.26 7.93 20.88
C VAL A 177 24.23 9.25 21.63
N LEU A 178 23.13 10.01 21.54
CA LEU A 178 22.99 11.29 22.23
C LEU A 178 22.96 11.11 23.76
N ASP A 179 22.27 10.09 24.27
CA ASP A 179 22.15 9.85 25.70
C ASP A 179 23.49 9.43 26.33
N LEU A 180 24.30 8.64 25.61
CA LEU A 180 25.68 8.32 26.01
C LEU A 180 26.60 9.56 26.00
N LEU A 181 26.48 10.42 24.98
CA LEU A 181 27.24 11.67 24.92
C LEU A 181 26.84 12.60 26.07
N TYR A 182 25.56 12.66 26.43
CA TYR A 182 25.08 13.42 27.58
C TYR A 182 25.57 12.82 28.91
N ALA A 183 25.56 11.49 29.03
CA ALA A 183 26.09 10.78 30.19
C ALA A 183 27.58 11.06 30.45
N SER A 184 28.35 11.36 29.40
CA SER A 184 29.79 11.66 29.52
C SER A 184 30.09 12.87 30.43
N TYR A 185 29.18 13.85 30.51
CA TYR A 185 29.31 15.00 31.41
C TYR A 185 29.27 14.61 32.89
N PHE A 186 28.64 13.49 33.24
CA PHE A 186 28.62 12.99 34.63
C PHE A 186 29.87 12.16 34.97
N LEU A 187 30.48 11.49 33.99
CA LEU A 187 31.70 10.72 34.17
C LEU A 187 32.96 11.58 34.24
N PHE A 188 32.96 12.68 33.48
CA PHE A 188 34.10 13.58 33.38
C PHE A 188 33.65 14.99 33.77
N PRO A 189 33.59 15.32 35.08
CA PRO A 189 33.14 16.63 35.56
C PRO A 189 33.94 17.81 34.98
N GLU A 190 35.18 17.55 34.58
CA GLU A 190 36.08 18.47 33.86
C GLU A 190 35.50 18.97 32.52
N LEU A 191 34.55 18.24 31.93
CA LEU A 191 33.80 18.68 30.74
C LEU A 191 32.71 19.71 31.07
N GLY A 192 32.21 19.70 32.31
CA GLY A 192 31.15 20.60 32.78
C GLY A 192 31.65 21.87 33.47
N THR A 193 32.87 21.85 34.01
CA THR A 193 33.56 23.05 34.49
C THR A 193 34.36 23.63 33.33
N GLU A 194 34.05 24.84 32.86
CA GLU A 194 34.68 25.54 31.71
C GLU A 194 36.22 25.78 31.82
N VAL A 195 36.89 25.09 32.74
CA VAL A 195 38.31 25.15 33.01
C VAL A 195 38.98 23.94 32.34
N LEU A 196 39.49 24.17 31.12
CA LEU A 196 40.62 23.49 30.44
C LEU A 196 40.40 22.38 29.39
N ASN A 197 39.20 21.93 28.99
CA ASN A 197 39.08 20.91 27.91
C ASN A 197 38.12 21.24 26.75
N MET A 198 38.30 22.43 26.14
CA MET A 198 37.58 22.86 24.93
C MET A 198 37.66 21.85 23.77
N GLN A 199 38.76 21.10 23.67
CA GLN A 199 38.95 20.11 22.62
C GLN A 199 37.97 18.94 22.75
N SER A 200 37.74 18.43 23.97
CA SER A 200 36.82 17.30 24.19
C SER A 200 35.36 17.71 24.01
N VAL A 201 34.99 18.92 24.44
CA VAL A 201 33.65 19.48 24.20
C VAL A 201 33.38 19.64 22.70
N PHE A 202 34.36 20.14 21.94
CA PHE A 202 34.26 20.25 20.49
C PHE A 202 34.03 18.89 19.81
N TRP A 203 34.75 17.84 20.23
CA TRP A 203 34.55 16.49 19.72
C TRP A 203 33.16 15.94 20.03
N LEU A 204 32.68 16.09 21.27
CA LEU A 204 31.34 15.65 21.67
C LEU A 204 30.26 16.33 20.83
N TYR A 205 30.35 17.65 20.66
CA TYR A 205 29.40 18.42 19.84
C TYR A 205 29.43 17.97 18.38
N SER A 206 30.63 17.75 17.84
CA SER A 206 30.79 17.29 16.45
C SER A 206 30.13 15.93 16.24
N VAL A 207 30.34 14.97 17.15
CA VAL A 207 29.72 13.64 17.06
C VAL A 207 28.20 13.73 17.18
N ALA A 208 27.69 14.52 18.12
CA ALA A 208 26.25 14.72 18.31
C ALA A 208 25.60 15.32 17.04
N ILE A 209 26.15 16.42 16.53
CA ILE A 209 25.63 17.11 15.35
C ILE A 209 25.69 16.23 14.11
N ILE A 210 26.84 15.58 13.85
CA ILE A 210 27.01 14.72 12.68
C ILE A 210 26.02 13.54 12.73
N SER A 211 25.87 12.89 13.89
CA SER A 211 24.92 11.78 14.06
C SER A 211 23.47 12.23 13.81
N SER A 212 23.09 13.41 14.30
CA SER A 212 21.76 13.98 14.06
C SER A 212 21.54 14.36 12.58
N LEU A 213 22.56 14.88 11.89
CA LEU A 213 22.48 15.15 10.45
C LEU A 213 22.30 13.87 9.63
N PHE A 214 22.98 12.79 9.99
CA PHE A 214 22.77 11.49 9.35
C PHE A 214 21.35 10.96 9.56
N ALA A 215 20.76 11.14 10.76
CA ALA A 215 19.37 10.76 11.00
C ALA A 215 18.37 11.57 10.17
N LEU A 216 18.57 12.89 10.05
CA LEU A 216 17.77 13.73 9.15
C LEU A 216 17.95 13.32 7.69
N GLY A 217 19.18 13.00 7.27
CA GLY A 217 19.46 12.48 5.93
C GLY A 217 18.74 11.16 5.66
N TYR A 218 18.73 10.24 6.62
CA TYR A 218 18.04 8.96 6.52
C TYR A 218 16.52 9.15 6.39
N GLU A 219 15.92 10.00 7.21
CA GLU A 219 14.49 10.34 7.12
C GLU A 219 14.14 10.91 5.74
N ARG A 220 14.98 11.80 5.20
CA ARG A 220 14.82 12.36 3.84
C ARG A 220 14.90 11.30 2.75
N ILE A 221 15.82 10.35 2.87
CA ILE A 221 15.95 9.23 1.93
C ILE A 221 14.71 8.33 2.02
N ALA A 222 14.24 8.00 3.22
CA ALA A 222 13.05 7.18 3.42
C ALA A 222 11.81 7.80 2.75
N ILE A 223 11.63 9.11 2.89
CA ILE A 223 10.55 9.85 2.24
C ILE A 223 10.73 9.86 0.71
N ALA A 224 11.95 10.07 0.21
CA ALA A 224 12.23 10.09 -1.22
C ALA A 224 11.96 8.72 -1.88
N VAL A 225 12.38 7.64 -1.23
CA VAL A 225 12.11 6.26 -1.68
C VAL A 225 10.62 5.96 -1.69
N ALA A 226 9.88 6.38 -0.66
CA ALA A 226 8.42 6.22 -0.63
C ALA A 226 7.72 6.96 -1.79
N LYS A 227 8.16 8.19 -2.10
CA LYS A 227 7.63 8.95 -3.25
C LYS A 227 7.91 8.28 -4.59
N GLU A 228 9.12 7.75 -4.75
CA GLU A 228 9.49 7.02 -5.95
C GLU A 228 8.67 5.75 -6.11
N TYR A 229 8.44 5.03 -5.01
CA TYR A 229 7.60 3.82 -4.99
C TYR A 229 6.15 4.11 -5.38
N ASP A 230 5.51 5.12 -4.78
CA ASP A 230 4.15 5.54 -5.15
C ASP A 230 4.06 5.98 -6.61
N SER A 231 5.07 6.70 -7.10
CA SER A 231 5.15 7.11 -8.51
C SER A 231 5.27 5.91 -9.45
N LYS A 232 6.07 4.90 -9.08
CA LYS A 232 6.21 3.63 -9.81
C LYS A 232 4.88 2.86 -9.84
N ILE A 233 4.21 2.71 -8.71
CA ILE A 233 2.88 2.06 -8.66
C ILE A 233 1.89 2.77 -9.58
N LEU A 234 1.82 4.09 -9.50
CA LEU A 234 0.92 4.87 -10.36
C LEU A 234 1.26 4.70 -11.84
N TYR A 235 2.54 4.68 -12.19
CA TYR A 235 3.01 4.46 -13.55
C TYR A 235 2.64 3.05 -14.05
N PHE A 236 2.88 2.00 -13.26
CA PHE A 236 2.48 0.63 -13.60
C PHE A 236 0.98 0.50 -13.80
N LYS A 237 0.16 1.12 -12.93
CA LYS A 237 -1.30 1.13 -13.09
C LYS A 237 -1.72 1.81 -14.39
N LYS A 238 -1.12 2.95 -14.73
CA LYS A 238 -1.38 3.63 -16.01
C LYS A 238 -0.97 2.78 -17.21
N LEU A 239 0.16 2.08 -17.14
CA LEU A 239 0.63 1.19 -18.19
C LEU A 239 -0.35 0.03 -18.40
N GLN A 240 -0.79 -0.61 -17.32
CA GLN A 240 -1.79 -1.69 -17.37
C GLN A 240 -3.11 -1.20 -17.98
N THR A 241 -3.67 -0.10 -17.49
CA THR A 241 -4.91 0.47 -18.05
C THR A 241 -4.74 0.86 -19.53
N SER A 242 -3.57 1.36 -19.93
CA SER A 242 -3.28 1.66 -21.33
C SER A 242 -3.25 0.40 -22.19
N GLN A 243 -2.65 -0.69 -21.71
CA GLN A 243 -2.63 -1.98 -22.40
C GLN A 243 -4.03 -2.57 -22.54
N GLU A 244 -4.82 -2.57 -21.48
CA GLU A 244 -6.24 -2.99 -21.50
C GLU A 244 -7.04 -2.18 -22.52
N ASN A 245 -6.87 -0.86 -22.55
CA ASN A 245 -7.54 0.00 -23.53
C ASN A 245 -7.12 -0.29 -24.98
N ILE A 246 -5.84 -0.61 -25.23
CA ILE A 246 -5.37 -1.01 -26.56
C ILE A 246 -6.02 -2.32 -26.97
N ILE A 247 -6.05 -3.32 -26.08
CA ILE A 247 -6.70 -4.61 -26.34
C ILE A 247 -8.17 -4.39 -26.69
N VAL A 248 -8.90 -3.65 -25.85
CA VAL A 248 -10.31 -3.33 -26.10
C VAL A 248 -10.51 -2.66 -27.47
N LYS A 249 -9.63 -1.72 -27.85
CA LYS A 249 -9.75 -1.04 -29.15
C LYS A 249 -9.47 -1.96 -30.33
N LEU A 250 -8.49 -2.87 -30.21
CA LEU A 250 -8.20 -3.86 -31.24
C LEU A 250 -9.35 -4.86 -31.41
N THR A 251 -9.94 -5.30 -30.30
CA THR A 251 -11.08 -6.23 -30.31
C THR A 251 -12.33 -5.54 -30.83
N GLU A 252 -12.58 -4.27 -30.48
CA GLU A 252 -13.67 -3.46 -31.06
C GLU A 252 -13.54 -3.34 -32.60
N ILE A 253 -12.32 -3.23 -33.12
CA ILE A 253 -12.06 -3.22 -34.58
C ILE A 253 -12.39 -4.59 -35.20
N SER A 254 -12.03 -5.70 -34.53
CA SER A 254 -12.36 -7.06 -34.97
C SER A 254 -13.88 -7.27 -35.06
N GLU A 255 -14.61 -6.85 -34.02
CA GLU A 255 -16.06 -6.98 -33.92
C GLU A 255 -16.81 -6.07 -34.91
N ALA A 256 -16.30 -4.86 -35.16
CA ALA A 256 -16.89 -3.97 -36.16
C ALA A 256 -16.92 -4.60 -37.56
N LYS A 257 -16.00 -5.53 -37.85
CA LYS A 257 -15.96 -6.29 -39.11
C LYS A 257 -17.05 -7.36 -39.20
N SER A 258 -17.48 -7.95 -38.08
CA SER A 258 -18.61 -8.88 -38.00
C SER A 258 -19.96 -8.20 -37.75
N GLY A 259 -19.97 -6.88 -37.59
CA GLY A 259 -21.18 -6.11 -37.27
C GLY A 259 -21.62 -6.26 -35.81
N GLU A 260 -20.72 -6.69 -34.92
CA GLU A 260 -20.94 -6.83 -33.48
C GLU A 260 -20.57 -5.53 -32.74
N THR A 261 -21.22 -5.27 -31.60
CA THR A 261 -20.98 -4.05 -30.81
C THR A 261 -19.74 -4.18 -29.94
N GLY A 262 -19.02 -3.08 -29.70
CA GLY A 262 -17.89 -3.06 -28.76
C GLY A 262 -18.24 -3.44 -27.31
N GLN A 263 -19.54 -3.44 -26.97
CA GLN A 263 -20.02 -3.81 -25.64
C GLN A 263 -20.01 -5.32 -25.41
N HIS A 264 -20.15 -6.13 -26.46
CA HIS A 264 -20.06 -7.59 -26.41
C HIS A 264 -18.78 -8.05 -25.72
N VAL A 265 -17.63 -7.55 -26.18
CA VAL A 265 -16.30 -7.88 -25.65
C VAL A 265 -16.20 -7.59 -24.15
N ARG A 266 -16.75 -6.46 -23.70
CA ARG A 266 -16.75 -6.06 -22.28
C ARG A 266 -17.62 -6.97 -21.43
N ARG A 267 -18.78 -7.36 -21.95
CA ARG A 267 -19.69 -8.29 -21.26
C ARG A 267 -19.09 -9.69 -21.15
N VAL A 268 -18.55 -10.24 -22.23
CA VAL A 268 -17.89 -11.55 -22.23
C VAL A 268 -16.70 -11.58 -21.25
N ALA A 269 -15.91 -10.52 -21.19
CA ALA A 269 -14.84 -10.37 -20.20
C ALA A 269 -15.33 -10.44 -18.75
N GLU A 270 -16.36 -9.66 -18.42
CA GLU A 270 -16.91 -9.61 -17.06
C GLU A 270 -17.67 -10.88 -16.68
N TYR A 271 -18.43 -11.48 -17.61
CA TYR A 271 -19.06 -12.79 -17.38
C TYR A 271 -18.01 -13.86 -17.11
N SER A 272 -16.95 -13.92 -17.92
CA SER A 272 -15.86 -14.87 -17.74
C SER A 272 -15.17 -14.71 -16.38
N ARG A 273 -14.97 -13.47 -15.93
CA ARG A 273 -14.43 -13.15 -14.60
C ARG A 273 -15.32 -13.69 -13.48
N LEU A 274 -16.64 -13.46 -13.55
CA LEU A 274 -17.60 -13.91 -12.54
C LEU A 274 -17.68 -15.44 -12.46
N ILE A 275 -17.72 -16.12 -13.62
CA ILE A 275 -17.73 -17.58 -13.69
C ILE A 275 -16.43 -18.17 -13.13
N ALA A 276 -15.27 -17.61 -13.51
CA ALA A 276 -13.96 -18.02 -12.99
C ALA A 276 -13.86 -17.86 -11.47
N GLN A 277 -14.37 -16.75 -10.93
CA GLN A 277 -14.43 -16.50 -9.49
C GLN A 277 -15.34 -17.52 -8.79
N SER A 278 -16.51 -17.84 -9.38
CA SER A 278 -17.45 -18.86 -8.88
C SER A 278 -16.87 -20.29 -8.91
N LEU A 279 -15.83 -20.52 -9.72
CA LEU A 279 -15.05 -21.77 -9.76
C LEU A 279 -13.90 -21.81 -8.74
N ASN A 280 -13.69 -20.74 -7.97
CA ASN A 280 -12.58 -20.58 -7.02
C ASN A 280 -11.19 -20.64 -7.69
N LEU A 281 -11.06 -20.12 -8.92
CA LEU A 281 -9.75 -19.89 -9.51
C LEU A 281 -8.98 -18.80 -8.74
N SER A 282 -7.66 -18.78 -8.86
CA SER A 282 -6.85 -17.77 -8.16
C SER A 282 -7.19 -16.36 -8.65
N TYR A 283 -7.03 -15.35 -7.78
CA TYR A 283 -7.25 -13.94 -8.16
C TYR A 283 -6.50 -13.56 -9.45
N LYS A 284 -5.28 -14.09 -9.59
CA LYS A 284 -4.45 -13.87 -10.77
C LYS A 284 -5.08 -14.46 -12.04
N GLU A 285 -5.56 -15.70 -11.99
CA GLU A 285 -6.26 -16.33 -13.12
C GLU A 285 -7.57 -15.62 -13.45
N VAL A 286 -8.33 -15.18 -12.44
CA VAL A 286 -9.58 -14.43 -12.61
C VAL A 286 -9.36 -13.10 -13.34
N GLU A 287 -8.33 -12.34 -12.99
CA GLU A 287 -8.00 -11.11 -13.71
C GLU A 287 -7.38 -11.39 -15.09
N THR A 288 -6.64 -12.49 -15.25
CA THR A 288 -6.05 -12.88 -16.55
C THR A 288 -7.15 -13.26 -17.55
N ILE A 289 -8.12 -14.10 -17.17
CA ILE A 289 -9.20 -14.52 -18.07
C ILE A 289 -10.11 -13.36 -18.46
N LYS A 290 -10.35 -12.41 -17.55
CA LYS A 290 -11.09 -11.18 -17.86
C LYS A 290 -10.49 -10.46 -19.08
N ILE A 291 -9.16 -10.33 -19.12
CA ILE A 291 -8.48 -9.65 -20.23
C ILE A 291 -8.37 -10.58 -21.45
N ALA A 292 -7.99 -11.84 -21.24
CA ALA A 292 -7.76 -12.80 -22.30
C ALA A 292 -9.03 -13.11 -23.10
N ALA A 293 -10.19 -13.21 -22.44
CA ALA A 293 -11.48 -13.48 -23.06
C ALA A 293 -11.89 -12.41 -24.09
N MET A 294 -11.40 -11.17 -23.96
CA MET A 294 -11.69 -10.12 -24.93
C MET A 294 -11.17 -10.43 -26.33
N MET A 295 -10.12 -11.26 -26.43
CA MET A 295 -9.43 -11.57 -27.69
C MET A 295 -9.87 -12.90 -28.31
N HIS A 296 -10.92 -13.55 -27.80
CA HIS A 296 -11.38 -14.86 -28.30
C HIS A 296 -11.63 -14.85 -29.81
N ASP A 297 -12.14 -13.74 -30.33
CA ASP A 297 -12.53 -13.57 -31.73
C ASP A 297 -11.56 -12.72 -32.57
N LEU A 298 -10.34 -12.46 -32.08
CA LEU A 298 -9.34 -11.65 -32.78
C LEU A 298 -8.99 -12.18 -34.18
N GLY A 299 -9.12 -13.49 -34.39
CA GLY A 299 -8.88 -14.13 -35.69
C GLY A 299 -9.88 -13.77 -36.79
N LYS A 300 -11.06 -13.20 -36.45
CA LYS A 300 -12.03 -12.69 -37.43
C LYS A 300 -11.43 -11.62 -38.36
N LEU A 301 -10.38 -10.92 -37.89
CA LEU A 301 -9.61 -9.97 -38.71
C LEU A 301 -9.04 -10.60 -40.00
N LEU A 302 -8.74 -11.90 -40.02
CA LEU A 302 -8.18 -12.59 -41.18
C LEU A 302 -9.24 -13.28 -42.07
N ILE A 303 -10.51 -13.29 -41.67
CA ILE A 303 -11.61 -13.82 -42.50
C ILE A 303 -11.96 -12.79 -43.59
N SER A 304 -12.22 -13.23 -44.83
CA SER A 304 -12.59 -12.31 -45.92
C SER A 304 -13.89 -11.55 -45.61
N SER A 305 -13.96 -10.26 -45.99
CA SER A 305 -15.19 -9.44 -45.87
C SER A 305 -16.38 -10.07 -46.58
N ASP A 306 -16.16 -10.71 -47.74
CA ASP A 306 -17.23 -11.39 -48.50
C ASP A 306 -17.93 -12.52 -47.73
N ILE A 307 -17.25 -13.07 -46.71
CA ILE A 307 -17.79 -14.15 -45.86
C ILE A 307 -18.34 -13.59 -44.55
N ILE A 308 -17.56 -12.74 -43.86
CA ILE A 308 -17.93 -12.26 -42.51
C ILE A 308 -19.07 -11.23 -42.53
N GLU A 309 -19.20 -10.45 -43.60
CA GLU A 309 -20.25 -9.42 -43.76
C GLU A 309 -21.49 -9.96 -44.50
N LYS A 310 -21.50 -11.24 -44.88
CA LYS A 310 -22.59 -11.86 -45.65
C LYS A 310 -23.87 -11.92 -44.82
N THR A 311 -24.96 -11.38 -45.36
CA THR A 311 -26.29 -11.35 -44.70
C THR A 311 -27.11 -12.63 -44.92
N GLU A 312 -26.78 -13.40 -45.95
CA GLU A 312 -27.36 -14.71 -46.23
C GLU A 312 -26.68 -15.82 -45.43
N LYS A 313 -27.32 -16.99 -45.34
CA LYS A 313 -26.69 -18.15 -44.71
C LYS A 313 -25.42 -18.53 -45.48
N LEU A 314 -24.34 -18.78 -44.73
CA LEU A 314 -23.10 -19.29 -45.29
C LEU A 314 -23.31 -20.69 -45.90
N THR A 315 -22.63 -20.98 -47.00
CA THR A 315 -22.51 -22.36 -47.51
C THR A 315 -21.62 -23.20 -46.58
N ASP A 316 -21.61 -24.52 -46.75
CA ASP A 316 -20.76 -25.39 -45.94
C ASP A 316 -19.26 -25.08 -46.13
N GLU A 317 -18.84 -24.67 -47.33
CA GLU A 317 -17.48 -24.22 -47.63
C GLU A 317 -17.15 -22.88 -46.96
N GLU A 318 -18.06 -21.91 -47.05
CA GLU A 318 -17.89 -20.60 -46.40
C GLU A 318 -17.86 -20.74 -44.87
N TYR A 319 -18.69 -21.63 -44.31
CA TYR A 319 -18.70 -21.94 -42.89
C TYR A 319 -17.37 -22.57 -42.44
N LYS A 320 -16.79 -23.48 -43.22
CA LYS A 320 -15.44 -24.03 -42.95
C LYS A 320 -14.36 -22.94 -42.94
N ILE A 321 -14.47 -21.93 -43.80
CA ILE A 321 -13.55 -20.78 -43.78
C ILE A 321 -13.79 -19.96 -42.51
N MET A 322 -15.04 -19.67 -42.16
CA MET A 322 -15.37 -18.93 -40.93
C MET A 322 -14.80 -19.61 -39.68
N GLN A 323 -14.85 -20.94 -39.58
CA GLN A 323 -14.28 -21.72 -38.47
C GLN A 323 -12.77 -21.50 -38.29
N GLN A 324 -12.05 -21.06 -39.32
CA GLN A 324 -10.61 -20.82 -39.24
C GLN A 324 -10.24 -19.64 -38.35
N HIS A 325 -11.18 -18.76 -37.96
CA HIS A 325 -10.89 -17.64 -37.07
C HIS A 325 -10.27 -18.12 -35.74
N ALA A 326 -10.66 -19.30 -35.25
CA ALA A 326 -10.10 -19.87 -34.03
C ALA A 326 -8.59 -20.15 -34.19
N GLN A 327 -8.20 -20.78 -35.30
CA GLN A 327 -6.79 -21.04 -35.62
C GLN A 327 -6.04 -19.73 -35.92
N TYR A 328 -6.65 -18.81 -36.65
CA TYR A 328 -6.05 -17.50 -36.91
C TYR A 328 -5.82 -16.70 -35.63
N GLY A 329 -6.73 -16.76 -34.67
CA GLY A 329 -6.56 -16.13 -33.36
C GLY A 329 -5.34 -16.71 -32.63
N TRP A 330 -5.20 -18.04 -32.61
CA TRP A 330 -4.01 -18.71 -32.08
C TRP A 330 -2.73 -18.24 -32.78
N ASP A 331 -2.73 -18.24 -34.12
CA ASP A 331 -1.54 -17.92 -34.92
C ASP A 331 -1.10 -16.45 -34.72
N ILE A 332 -2.05 -15.50 -34.68
CA ILE A 332 -1.78 -14.07 -34.40
C ILE A 332 -1.08 -13.89 -33.06
N MET A 333 -1.48 -14.67 -32.05
CA MET A 333 -0.96 -14.56 -30.68
C MET A 333 0.22 -15.49 -30.38
N SER A 334 0.57 -16.40 -31.30
CA SER A 334 1.53 -17.49 -31.07
C SER A 334 2.96 -17.05 -30.71
N ASN A 335 3.37 -15.84 -31.13
CA ASN A 335 4.70 -15.26 -30.89
C ASN A 335 4.72 -14.20 -29.78
N SER A 336 3.65 -14.09 -28.98
CA SER A 336 3.56 -13.14 -27.87
C SER A 336 3.74 -13.86 -26.54
N ASP A 337 4.72 -13.42 -25.75
CA ASP A 337 4.97 -13.96 -24.41
C ASP A 337 4.04 -13.33 -23.37
N GLY A 338 3.80 -14.06 -22.28
CA GLY A 338 3.09 -13.57 -21.09
C GLY A 338 1.73 -14.23 -20.88
N GLU A 339 1.35 -14.36 -19.62
CA GLU A 339 0.22 -15.19 -19.18
C GLU A 339 -1.12 -14.80 -19.81
N ILE A 340 -1.36 -13.51 -20.05
CA ILE A 340 -2.56 -13.03 -20.75
C ILE A 340 -2.58 -13.53 -22.20
N MET A 341 -1.46 -13.42 -22.92
CA MET A 341 -1.37 -13.82 -24.33
C MET A 341 -1.42 -15.35 -24.48
N GLU A 342 -0.76 -16.08 -23.56
CA GLU A 342 -0.81 -17.54 -23.52
C GLU A 342 -2.22 -18.07 -23.25
N MET A 343 -2.96 -17.45 -22.34
CA MET A 343 -4.35 -17.79 -22.08
C MET A 343 -5.26 -17.39 -23.25
N ALA A 344 -5.04 -16.21 -23.82
CA ALA A 344 -5.86 -15.68 -24.92
C ALA A 344 -5.75 -16.54 -26.18
N ARG A 345 -4.55 -17.01 -26.54
CA ARG A 345 -4.41 -17.93 -27.69
C ARG A 345 -5.15 -19.24 -27.48
N ILE A 346 -5.09 -19.82 -26.27
CA ILE A 346 -5.82 -21.05 -25.94
C ILE A 346 -7.33 -20.80 -26.05
N ILE A 347 -7.82 -19.70 -25.47
CA ILE A 347 -9.23 -19.31 -25.58
C ILE A 347 -9.64 -19.14 -27.04
N ALA A 348 -8.89 -18.39 -27.84
CA ALA A 348 -9.21 -18.16 -29.25
C ALA A 348 -9.30 -19.48 -30.03
N LEU A 349 -8.39 -20.43 -29.77
CA LEU A 349 -8.39 -21.73 -30.42
C LEU A 349 -9.55 -22.63 -30.00
N GLU A 350 -9.93 -22.60 -28.72
CA GLU A 350 -10.78 -23.64 -28.12
C GLU A 350 -12.19 -23.16 -27.73
N HIS A 351 -12.52 -21.87 -27.78
CA HIS A 351 -13.83 -21.37 -27.27
C HIS A 351 -15.06 -21.91 -28.01
N HIS A 352 -14.87 -22.46 -29.22
CA HIS A 352 -15.91 -23.17 -29.99
C HIS A 352 -15.83 -24.71 -29.89
N GLU A 353 -14.91 -25.24 -29.10
CA GLU A 353 -14.93 -26.65 -28.72
C GLU A 353 -16.15 -26.95 -27.85
N LYS A 354 -16.72 -28.14 -28.04
CA LYS A 354 -17.93 -28.57 -27.33
C LYS A 354 -17.60 -29.70 -26.39
N TRP A 355 -18.18 -29.68 -25.20
CA TRP A 355 -17.91 -30.68 -24.17
C TRP A 355 -18.09 -32.14 -24.66
N ASP A 356 -19.01 -32.39 -25.58
CA ASP A 356 -19.28 -33.70 -26.18
C ASP A 356 -18.30 -34.15 -27.29
N GLY A 357 -17.43 -33.25 -27.77
CA GLY A 357 -16.46 -33.49 -28.85
C GLY A 357 -16.96 -33.10 -30.24
N THR A 358 -18.13 -32.48 -30.39
CA THR A 358 -18.69 -32.07 -31.69
C THR A 358 -18.33 -30.63 -32.09
N GLY A 359 -17.39 -30.01 -31.37
CA GLY A 359 -16.89 -28.66 -31.64
C GLY A 359 -15.80 -28.60 -32.70
N TYR A 360 -15.18 -27.43 -32.83
CA TYR A 360 -14.09 -27.14 -33.77
C TYR A 360 -13.06 -26.22 -33.09
N PRO A 361 -11.81 -26.13 -33.61
CA PRO A 361 -11.27 -26.77 -34.81
C PRO A 361 -10.65 -28.16 -34.61
N GLN A 362 -10.40 -28.58 -33.36
CA GLN A 362 -9.68 -29.82 -33.04
C GLN A 362 -10.62 -30.97 -32.63
N GLY A 363 -11.86 -30.68 -32.24
CA GLY A 363 -12.81 -31.69 -31.77
C GLY A 363 -12.43 -32.23 -30.38
N LEU A 364 -11.92 -31.34 -29.52
CA LEU A 364 -11.57 -31.67 -28.14
C LEU A 364 -12.82 -32.05 -27.35
N LYS A 365 -12.66 -32.96 -26.38
CA LYS A 365 -13.77 -33.50 -25.58
C LYS A 365 -13.50 -33.40 -24.09
N GLY A 366 -14.52 -32.99 -23.34
CA GLY A 366 -14.47 -32.96 -21.88
C GLY A 366 -13.31 -32.13 -21.33
N GLY A 367 -12.58 -32.70 -20.37
CA GLY A 367 -11.43 -32.06 -19.72
C GLY A 367 -10.20 -31.82 -20.61
N ASN A 368 -10.22 -32.25 -21.87
CA ASN A 368 -9.16 -31.89 -22.82
C ASN A 368 -9.29 -30.45 -23.32
N ILE A 369 -10.46 -29.84 -23.18
CA ILE A 369 -10.69 -28.41 -23.44
C ILE A 369 -10.17 -27.64 -22.22
N SER A 370 -9.41 -26.59 -22.40
CA SER A 370 -8.96 -25.71 -21.32
C SER A 370 -10.14 -25.17 -20.52
N ILE A 371 -10.00 -25.12 -19.19
CA ILE A 371 -11.03 -24.55 -18.32
C ILE A 371 -11.36 -23.10 -18.71
N TYR A 372 -10.37 -22.34 -19.18
CA TYR A 372 -10.56 -20.96 -19.62
C TYR A 372 -11.44 -20.88 -20.87
N ALA A 373 -11.23 -21.76 -21.85
CA ALA A 373 -12.06 -21.84 -23.05
C ALA A 373 -13.48 -22.33 -22.73
N GLN A 374 -13.63 -23.29 -21.81
CA GLN A 374 -14.95 -23.74 -21.33
C GLN A 374 -15.75 -22.59 -20.69
N ILE A 375 -15.09 -21.72 -19.91
CA ILE A 375 -15.69 -20.52 -19.30
C ILE A 375 -16.13 -19.54 -20.39
N VAL A 376 -15.22 -19.20 -21.30
CA VAL A 376 -15.50 -18.20 -22.35
C VAL A 376 -16.60 -18.68 -23.30
N SER A 377 -16.66 -19.98 -23.62
CA SER A 377 -17.75 -20.55 -24.45
C SER A 377 -19.14 -20.31 -23.86
N VAL A 378 -19.29 -20.45 -22.54
CA VAL A 378 -20.56 -20.14 -21.85
C VAL A 378 -20.85 -18.64 -21.88
N ALA A 379 -19.85 -17.81 -21.59
CA ALA A 379 -19.99 -16.36 -21.56
C ALA A 379 -20.37 -15.77 -22.92
N ASP A 380 -19.68 -16.20 -23.98
CA ASP A 380 -19.90 -15.78 -25.36
C ASP A 380 -21.32 -16.17 -25.83
N VAL A 381 -21.69 -17.45 -25.71
CA VAL A 381 -23.02 -17.89 -26.15
C VAL A 381 -24.14 -17.21 -25.37
N PHE A 382 -23.97 -17.03 -24.05
CA PHE A 382 -24.95 -16.30 -23.26
C PHE A 382 -25.11 -14.85 -23.74
N ASP A 383 -24.01 -14.15 -24.04
CA ASP A 383 -24.09 -12.80 -24.58
C ASP A 383 -24.73 -12.76 -25.97
N ALA A 384 -24.37 -13.70 -26.84
CA ALA A 384 -24.93 -13.82 -28.19
C ALA A 384 -26.44 -14.11 -28.17
N LEU A 385 -26.94 -14.89 -27.19
CA LEU A 385 -28.38 -15.14 -27.02
C LEU A 385 -29.13 -13.92 -26.50
N THR A 386 -28.50 -13.10 -25.66
CA THR A 386 -29.13 -11.99 -24.93
C THR A 386 -28.86 -10.62 -25.55
N SER A 387 -28.20 -10.56 -26.71
CA SER A 387 -27.91 -9.34 -27.44
C SER A 387 -28.69 -9.30 -28.76
N THR A 388 -29.14 -8.11 -29.16
CA THR A 388 -29.83 -7.94 -30.44
C THR A 388 -28.84 -8.04 -31.59
N ARG A 389 -29.18 -8.83 -32.61
CA ARG A 389 -28.41 -8.93 -33.87
C ARG A 389 -29.32 -8.61 -35.04
N SER A 390 -28.76 -8.20 -36.18
CA SER A 390 -29.50 -7.78 -37.38
C SER A 390 -30.54 -8.80 -37.87
N TYR A 391 -30.38 -10.07 -37.52
CA TYR A 391 -31.22 -11.20 -37.93
C TYR A 391 -32.00 -11.87 -36.78
N LYS A 392 -31.90 -11.41 -35.53
CA LYS A 392 -32.49 -12.09 -34.36
C LYS A 392 -32.77 -11.14 -33.20
N GLU A 393 -33.99 -11.20 -32.66
CA GLU A 393 -34.34 -10.54 -31.39
C GLU A 393 -33.62 -11.19 -30.20
N ALA A 394 -33.20 -10.36 -29.25
CA ALA A 394 -32.56 -10.82 -28.02
C ALA A 394 -33.52 -11.68 -27.18
N TRP A 395 -33.01 -12.79 -26.65
CA TRP A 395 -33.77 -13.62 -25.72
C TRP A 395 -33.86 -12.96 -24.35
N SER A 396 -34.90 -13.31 -23.58
CA SER A 396 -34.91 -12.93 -22.16
C SER A 396 -33.77 -13.62 -21.42
N LEU A 397 -33.23 -12.97 -20.39
CA LEU A 397 -32.10 -13.50 -19.62
C LEU A 397 -32.40 -14.89 -19.04
N GLU A 398 -33.63 -15.12 -18.56
CA GLU A 398 -34.06 -16.43 -18.04
C GLU A 398 -34.22 -17.49 -19.15
N ALA A 399 -34.64 -17.11 -20.35
CA ALA A 399 -34.69 -18.04 -21.48
C ALA A 399 -33.27 -18.46 -21.91
N ALA A 400 -32.35 -17.51 -22.01
CA ALA A 400 -30.94 -17.79 -22.30
C ALA A 400 -30.30 -18.67 -21.22
N ARG A 401 -30.55 -18.37 -19.93
CA ARG A 401 -30.13 -19.20 -18.80
C ARG A 401 -30.64 -20.64 -18.91
N THR A 402 -31.92 -20.80 -19.24
CA THR A 402 -32.54 -22.12 -19.41
C THR A 402 -31.89 -22.90 -20.54
N GLU A 403 -31.55 -22.23 -21.65
CA GLU A 403 -30.85 -22.87 -22.76
C GLU A 403 -29.42 -23.30 -22.40
N ILE A 404 -28.65 -22.43 -21.73
CA ILE A 404 -27.31 -22.80 -21.22
C ILE A 404 -27.41 -24.05 -20.32
N LEU A 405 -28.44 -24.13 -19.47
CA LEU A 405 -28.69 -25.29 -18.61
C LEU A 405 -29.06 -26.55 -19.40
N ASN A 406 -29.86 -26.43 -20.46
CA ASN A 406 -30.24 -27.55 -21.33
C ASN A 406 -29.05 -28.13 -22.12
N GLN A 407 -28.03 -27.31 -22.37
CA GLN A 407 -26.80 -27.68 -23.07
C GLN A 407 -25.69 -28.20 -22.13
N ARG A 408 -25.97 -28.29 -20.81
CA ARG A 408 -25.06 -28.84 -19.79
C ARG A 408 -24.66 -30.28 -20.12
N GLY A 409 -23.35 -30.53 -20.23
CA GLY A 409 -22.79 -31.84 -20.59
C GLY A 409 -22.86 -32.20 -22.08
N LYS A 410 -23.35 -31.28 -22.92
CA LYS A 410 -23.34 -31.39 -24.40
C LYS A 410 -22.40 -30.35 -24.99
N GLN A 411 -22.89 -29.11 -25.15
CA GLN A 411 -22.05 -28.00 -25.57
C GLN A 411 -21.13 -27.56 -24.44
N PHE A 412 -21.66 -27.44 -23.22
CA PHE A 412 -20.95 -26.81 -22.11
C PHE A 412 -20.54 -27.80 -21.03
N SER A 413 -19.40 -27.50 -20.40
CA SER A 413 -18.93 -28.22 -19.22
C SER A 413 -19.94 -28.15 -18.08
N PRO A 414 -20.33 -29.30 -17.47
CA PRO A 414 -21.24 -29.32 -16.33
C PRO A 414 -20.80 -28.40 -15.18
N THR A 415 -19.50 -28.41 -14.87
CA THR A 415 -18.94 -27.63 -13.77
C THR A 415 -18.99 -26.13 -14.03
N VAL A 416 -18.74 -25.71 -15.28
CA VAL A 416 -18.81 -24.29 -15.68
C VAL A 416 -20.25 -23.79 -15.69
N VAL A 417 -21.20 -24.59 -16.21
CA VAL A 417 -22.63 -24.25 -16.16
C VAL A 417 -23.09 -24.08 -14.71
N ASP A 418 -22.71 -25.00 -13.82
CA ASP A 418 -23.07 -24.88 -12.40
C ASP A 418 -22.51 -23.59 -11.76
N ALA A 419 -21.30 -23.18 -12.16
CA ALA A 419 -20.69 -21.93 -11.71
C ALA A 419 -21.40 -20.69 -12.26
N PHE A 420 -21.75 -20.70 -13.55
CA PHE A 420 -22.56 -19.66 -14.20
C PHE A 420 -23.91 -19.47 -13.51
N ILE A 421 -24.59 -20.56 -13.16
CA ILE A 421 -25.87 -20.50 -12.44
C ILE A 421 -25.71 -19.90 -11.04
N ARG A 422 -24.60 -20.17 -10.34
CA ARG A 422 -24.32 -19.59 -9.02
C ARG A 422 -24.14 -18.08 -9.05
N CYS A 423 -23.50 -17.53 -10.09
CA CYS A 423 -23.23 -16.10 -10.23
C CYS A 423 -24.19 -15.40 -11.22
N PHE A 424 -25.37 -15.98 -11.47
CA PHE A 424 -26.27 -15.50 -12.50
C PHE A 424 -26.87 -14.13 -12.17
N ASP A 425 -27.09 -13.83 -10.89
CA ASP A 425 -27.63 -12.54 -10.46
C ASP A 425 -26.66 -11.39 -10.78
N GLU A 426 -25.36 -11.58 -10.53
CA GLU A 426 -24.30 -10.64 -10.88
C GLU A 426 -24.14 -10.49 -12.40
N ILE A 427 -24.28 -11.58 -13.16
CA ILE A 427 -24.27 -11.54 -14.63
C ILE A 427 -25.40 -10.65 -15.18
N LYS A 428 -26.60 -10.69 -14.57
CA LYS A 428 -27.70 -9.79 -14.96
C LYS A 428 -27.34 -8.32 -14.73
N GLU A 429 -26.64 -8.00 -13.64
CA GLU A 429 -26.18 -6.63 -13.37
C GLU A 429 -25.20 -6.14 -14.43
N ILE A 430 -24.24 -6.98 -14.84
CA ILE A 430 -23.27 -6.65 -15.90
C ILE A 430 -23.99 -6.34 -17.23
N LYS A 431 -25.01 -7.12 -17.62
CA LYS A 431 -25.78 -6.84 -18.85
C LYS A 431 -26.47 -5.48 -18.80
N ASN A 432 -26.96 -5.07 -17.64
CA ASN A 432 -27.60 -3.75 -17.45
C ASN A 432 -26.59 -2.59 -17.45
N ILE A 433 -25.34 -2.83 -17.05
CA ILE A 433 -24.28 -1.81 -17.07
C ILE A 433 -23.79 -1.56 -18.50
N TYR A 434 -23.65 -2.61 -19.30
CA TYR A 434 -23.12 -2.56 -20.67
C TYR A 434 -24.20 -2.85 -21.71
N LEU A 435 -25.19 -1.96 -21.83
CA LEU A 435 -26.22 -2.05 -22.86
C LEU A 435 -25.64 -1.79 -24.26
N ASP A 436 -26.21 -2.45 -25.28
CA ASP A 436 -25.87 -2.26 -26.69
C ASP A 436 -26.25 -0.88 -27.23
#